data_AF-A0A8H4Z5G9-F1
#
_entry.id   AF-A0A8H4Z5G9-F1
#
_cell.length_a   1.000
_cell.length_b   1.000
_cell.length_c   1.000
_cell.angle_alpha   90.00
_cell.angle_beta   90.00
_cell.angle_gamma   90.00
#
_symmetry.space_group_name_H-M   'P 1'
#
loop_
_entity.id
_entity.type
_entity.pdbx_description
1 polymer ?
#
loop_
_entity_poly.entity_id
_entity_poly.type
_entity_poly.pdbx_seq_one_letter_code
_entity_poly.pdbx_strand_id
1 'polypeptide(L)' 'MAATVEINDAVFCQEHLAEICEDCSVDLREENDGFYGFDTIDRDAIETPDASVNNDGVYVCKKHSSGSKSH' A
#
# COMPACT_ATOMS: atom_id res chain seq x y z
N MET A 1 -16.02 4.39 5.91
CA MET A 1 -15.29 3.48 5.00
C MET A 1 -14.02 4.21 4.63
N ALA A 2 -12.87 3.76 5.14
CA ALA A 2 -11.59 4.33 4.75
C ALA A 2 -11.33 3.96 3.29
N ALA A 3 -10.87 4.93 2.48
CA ALA A 3 -10.46 4.66 1.12
C ALA A 3 -9.14 3.85 1.14
N THR A 4 -8.97 2.94 0.19
CA THR A 4 -7.76 2.14 0.04
C THR A 4 -6.97 2.59 -1.19
N VAL A 5 -5.66 2.40 -1.16
CA VAL A 5 -4.74 2.69 -2.25
C VAL A 5 -3.86 1.48 -2.50
N GLU A 6 -3.67 1.13 -3.77
CA GLU A 6 -2.78 0.06 -4.21
C GLU A 6 -1.38 0.63 -4.46
N ILE A 7 -0.39 0.17 -3.72
CA ILE A 7 1.03 0.56 -3.83
C ILE A 7 1.87 -0.72 -3.92
N ASN A 8 2.58 -0.91 -5.03
CA ASN A 8 3.49 -2.05 -5.20
C ASN A 8 2.81 -3.41 -4.99
N ASP A 9 1.63 -3.61 -5.60
CA ASP A 9 0.89 -4.89 -5.51
C ASP A 9 0.32 -5.21 -4.11
N ALA A 10 0.38 -4.24 -3.19
CA ALA A 10 -0.27 -4.29 -1.89
C ALA A 10 -1.25 -3.13 -1.72
N VAL A 11 -2.33 -3.40 -1.02
CA VAL A 11 -3.41 -2.50 -0.62
C VAL A 11 -3.09 -1.94 0.76
N PHE A 12 -3.18 -0.62 0.88
CA PHE A 12 -3.01 0.12 2.12
C PHE A 12 -4.17 1.09 2.33
N CYS A 13 -4.37 1.58 3.54
CA CYS A 13 -5.29 2.69 3.75
C CYS A 13 -4.74 3.95 3.05
N GLN A 14 -5.60 4.72 2.39
CA GLN A 14 -5.18 5.88 1.63
C GLN A 14 -4.64 6.99 2.54
N GLU A 15 -5.22 7.19 3.72
CA GLU A 15 -4.85 8.30 4.61
C GLU A 15 -3.49 8.10 5.31
N HIS A 16 -3.24 6.90 5.84
CA HIS A 16 -2.05 6.62 6.66
C HIS A 16 -1.04 5.70 5.98
N LEU A 17 -1.37 5.15 4.80
CA LEU A 17 -0.52 4.21 4.08
C LEU A 17 -0.12 3.05 4.99
N ALA A 18 -1.09 2.49 5.70
CA ALA A 18 -0.85 1.37 6.60
C ALA A 18 -1.76 0.21 6.19
N GLU A 19 -1.21 -1.00 6.22
CA GLU A 19 -1.96 -2.23 5.91
C GLU A 19 -2.90 -2.56 7.07
N ILE A 20 -2.38 -2.47 8.29
CA ILE A 20 -3.17 -2.41 9.52
C ILE A 20 -3.19 -0.96 9.96
N CYS A 21 -4.37 -0.34 9.94
CA CYS A 21 -4.55 1.02 10.39
C CYS A 21 -5.59 1.08 11.49
N GLU A 22 -5.16 1.24 12.73
CA GLU A 22 -6.06 1.36 13.90
C GLU A 22 -6.92 2.62 13.81
N ASP A 23 -6.38 3.73 13.28
CA ASP A 23 -7.07 5.01 13.13
C ASP A 23 -8.24 4.92 12.13
N CYS A 24 -8.00 4.22 11.02
CA CYS A 24 -9.02 3.92 10.02
C CYS A 24 -9.86 2.68 10.38
N SER A 25 -9.46 1.92 11.40
CA SER A 25 -10.02 0.63 11.79
C SER A 25 -10.14 -0.36 10.62
N VAL A 26 -9.06 -0.48 9.84
CA VAL A 26 -8.96 -1.41 8.71
C VAL A 26 -7.79 -2.37 8.87
N ASP A 27 -8.01 -3.63 8.46
CA ASP A 27 -7.00 -4.68 8.36
C ASP A 27 -7.02 -5.21 6.93
N LEU A 28 -6.00 -4.89 6.15
CA LEU A 28 -5.90 -5.22 4.72
C LEU A 28 -5.00 -6.44 4.46
N ARG A 29 -4.56 -7.12 5.52
CA ARG A 29 -3.71 -8.33 5.41
C ARG A 29 -4.38 -9.40 4.55
N GLU A 30 -5.67 -9.67 4.77
CA GLU A 30 -6.41 -10.67 3.98
C GLU A 30 -6.39 -10.36 2.48
N GLU A 31 -6.60 -9.09 2.12
CA GLU A 31 -6.58 -8.64 0.73
C GLU A 31 -5.18 -8.78 0.12
N ASN A 32 -4.13 -8.39 0.85
CA ASN A 32 -2.75 -8.48 0.40
C ASN A 32 -2.27 -9.92 0.27
N ASP A 33 -2.66 -10.77 1.21
CA ASP A 33 -2.35 -12.19 1.19
C ASP A 33 -2.97 -12.86 -0.03
N GLY A 34 -4.23 -12.54 -0.33
CA GLY A 34 -4.90 -12.97 -1.55
C GLY A 34 -4.20 -12.47 -2.81
N PHE A 35 -3.74 -11.21 -2.82
CA PHE A 35 -3.02 -10.61 -3.95
C PHE A 35 -1.69 -11.32 -4.24
N TYR A 36 -0.94 -11.64 -3.18
CA TYR A 36 0.33 -12.36 -3.27
C TYR A 36 0.18 -13.88 -3.41
N GLY A 37 -1.03 -14.42 -3.29
CA GLY A 37 -1.30 -15.86 -3.35
C GLY A 37 -0.84 -16.62 -2.11
N PHE A 38 -0.77 -15.95 -0.95
CA PHE A 38 -0.50 -16.56 0.34
C PHE A 38 -1.80 -16.91 1.05
N ASP A 39 -1.74 -17.95 1.90
CA ASP A 39 -2.80 -18.17 2.88
C ASP A 39 -2.88 -16.99 3.86
N THR A 40 -4.12 -16.64 4.23
CA THR A 40 -4.38 -15.62 5.24
C THR A 40 -3.84 -16.12 6.57
N ILE A 41 -2.85 -15.42 7.11
CA ILE A 41 -2.25 -15.73 8.40
C ILE A 41 -2.15 -14.47 9.25
N ASP A 42 -2.14 -14.65 10.57
CA ASP A 42 -1.90 -13.55 11.49
C ASP A 42 -0.41 -13.17 11.45
N ARG A 43 -0.08 -12.25 10.54
CA ARG A 43 1.27 -11.70 10.33
C ARG A 43 1.34 -10.24 10.80
N ASP A 44 2.54 -9.78 11.11
CA ASP A 44 2.81 -8.35 11.30
C ASP A 44 2.47 -7.56 10.03
N ALA A 45 2.07 -6.30 10.22
CA ALA A 45 1.79 -5.40 9.11
C ALA A 45 3.01 -5.21 8.22
N ILE A 46 2.80 -5.23 6.90
CA ILE A 46 3.81 -4.89 5.92
C ILE A 46 4.14 -3.40 6.05
N GLU A 47 5.43 -3.08 6.20
CA GLU A 47 5.89 -1.70 6.16
C GLU A 47 5.64 -1.11 4.77
N THR A 48 4.91 0.00 4.71
CA THR A 48 4.73 0.70 3.44
C THR A 48 6.07 1.22 2.94
N PRO A 49 6.39 0.99 1.66
CA PRO A 49 7.53 1.65 1.06
C PRO A 49 7.30 3.16 1.13
N ASP A 50 8.38 3.91 1.38
CA ASP A 50 8.43 5.38 1.33
C ASP A 50 7.62 5.91 0.13
N ALA A 51 6.37 6.27 0.37
CA ALA A 51 5.44 6.73 -0.64
C ALA A 51 5.08 8.18 -0.33
N SER A 52 5.07 9.00 -1.37
CA SER A 52 4.73 10.42 -1.25
C SER A 52 3.68 10.76 -2.27
N VAL A 53 2.71 11.58 -1.83
CA VAL A 53 1.66 12.12 -2.69
C VAL A 53 2.28 13.11 -3.65
N ASN A 54 2.04 12.93 -4.96
CA ASN A 54 2.39 13.92 -5.97
C ASN A 54 1.33 15.04 -6.02
N ASN A 55 1.57 16.11 -6.80
CA ASN A 55 0.68 17.28 -6.86
C ASN A 55 -0.72 16.98 -7.45
N ASP A 56 -0.94 15.78 -7.98
CA ASP A 56 -2.21 15.30 -8.53
C ASP A 56 -2.98 14.43 -7.52
N GLY A 57 -2.48 14.29 -6.28
CA GLY A 57 -3.09 13.46 -5.25
C GLY A 57 -2.79 11.97 -5.40
N VAL A 58 -1.89 11.59 -6.32
CA VAL A 58 -1.51 10.19 -6.58
C VAL A 58 -0.32 9.81 -5.71
N TYR A 59 -0.41 8.67 -5.04
CA TYR A 59 0.68 8.14 -4.22
C TYR A 59 1.76 7.54 -5.11
N VAL A 60 2.98 8.07 -4.99
CA VAL A 60 4.15 7.61 -5.76
C VAL A 60 5.17 7.02 -4.79
N CYS A 61 5.52 5.76 -4.99
CA CYS A 61 6.63 5.13 -4.26
C CYS A 61 7.96 5.82 -4.63
N LYS A 62 8.70 6.34 -3.65
CA LYS A 62 9.98 7.04 -3.85
C LYS A 62 11.07 6.12 -4.42
N LYS A 63 10.95 4.79 -4.31
CA LYS A 63 11.86 3.84 -4.96
C LYS A 63 11.77 3.82 -6.49
N HIS A 64 10.74 4.44 -7.09
CA HIS A 64 10.59 4.56 -8.55
C HIS A 64 10.72 6.00 -9.08
N SER A 65 11.36 6.93 -8.34
CA SER A 65 11.75 8.23 -8.90
C SER A 65 12.95 8.17 -9.86
N SER A 66 13.38 6.97 -10.27
CA SER A 66 14.51 6.77 -11.18
C SER A 66 14.02 6.35 -12.56
N GLY A 67 13.69 7.36 -13.37
CA GLY A 67 13.92 7.34 -14.81
C GLY A 67 13.01 6.44 -15.63
N SER A 68 12.14 7.10 -16.40
CA SER A 68 11.89 6.74 -17.80
C SER A 68 13.01 5.90 -18.41
N LYS A 69 12.80 4.59 -18.57
CA LYS A 69 13.45 3.84 -19.64
C LYS A 69 12.45 3.78 -20.80
N SER A 70 12.62 4.74 -21.71
CA SER A 70 12.20 4.56 -23.09
C SER A 70 13.02 3.38 -23.64
N HIS A 71 12.34 2.34 -24.11
CA HIS A 71 12.91 1.42 -25.08
C HIS A 71 12.49 1.87 -26.47
#